data_AF-A0A6A6M1X2-F1
#
_entry.id   AF-A0A6A6M1X2-F1
#
_cell.length_a   1.000
_cell.length_b   1.000
_cell.length_c   1.000
_cell.angle_alpha   90.00
_cell.angle_beta   90.00
_cell.angle_gamma   90.00
#
_symmetry.space_group_name_H-M   'P 1'
#
loop_
_entity.id
_entity.type
_entity.pdbx_description
1 polymer ?
#
loop_
_entity_poly.entity_id
_entity_poly.type
_entity_poly.pdbx_seq_one_letter_code
_entity_poly.pdbx_strand_id
1 'polypeptide(L)'
;METGAYLGGRMGDKEECGYDAIVVGSGYGGSVAACRMSLAGIKVCLIEKGRRWKAEDFPTDAMKIMSAVRMENQNLGISFGPKHALFQVYEQNDSLAAVACGLGGGSLVNAGVMMTTPVRARRNAKWPKEWDRDWDICEASAAVILRVQSIPVKFPIAKVMREITEGETEEICDSLLKLSMNFHVEDPPSNSMKLQQMSSCLACGNCIAGCPHDAKNSTDKNYILSVVQANFMLLLLSIDGKILYLRVKMFHR
;
A
#
# COMPACT_ATOMS: atom_id res chain seq x y z
N MET A 1 -10.96 7.87 32.61
CA MET A 1 -10.68 9.15 31.92
C MET A 1 -9.67 8.87 30.83
N GLU A 2 -10.13 8.60 29.62
CA GLU A 2 -9.33 8.55 28.38
C GLU A 2 -10.29 8.96 27.27
N THR A 3 -10.01 10.10 26.64
CA THR A 3 -10.88 10.76 25.67
C THR A 3 -10.74 10.10 24.30
N GLY A 4 -11.60 9.14 24.00
CA GLY A 4 -11.79 8.62 22.64
C GLY A 4 -12.58 9.62 21.80
N ALA A 5 -11.94 10.24 20.81
CA ALA A 5 -12.63 11.10 19.85
C ALA A 5 -13.40 10.25 18.82
N TYR A 6 -14.57 9.75 19.23
CA TYR A 6 -15.62 9.31 18.31
C TYR A 6 -16.46 10.54 17.96
N LEU A 7 -16.30 11.08 16.75
CA LEU A 7 -17.20 12.12 16.25
C LEU A 7 -18.12 11.53 15.19
N GLY A 8 -19.26 11.01 15.66
CA GLY A 8 -20.42 10.76 14.82
C GLY A 8 -21.08 12.09 14.45
N GLY A 9 -20.81 12.58 13.24
CA GLY A 9 -21.54 13.70 12.67
C GLY A 9 -22.83 13.22 12.00
N ARG A 10 -23.99 13.68 12.50
CA ARG A 10 -25.28 13.57 11.80
C ARG A 10 -25.24 14.39 10.51
N MET A 11 -25.85 13.84 9.47
CA MET A 11 -26.11 14.48 8.18
C MET A 11 -27.02 15.71 8.37
N GLY A 12 -26.44 16.87 8.61
CA GLY A 12 -27.09 18.18 8.69
C GLY A 12 -26.09 19.22 8.23
N ASP A 13 -26.50 20.04 7.25
CA ASP A 13 -25.73 21.02 6.48
C ASP A 13 -24.94 20.44 5.29
N LYS A 14 -25.68 20.27 4.18
CA LYS A 14 -25.12 20.08 2.83
C LYS A 14 -24.46 21.38 2.35
N GLU A 15 -23.21 21.62 2.74
CA GLU A 15 -22.30 22.17 1.73
C GLU A 15 -22.14 21.05 0.68
N GLU A 16 -22.62 21.28 -0.54
CA GLU A 16 -22.28 20.42 -1.67
C GLU A 16 -20.77 20.50 -1.89
N CYS A 17 -20.03 19.66 -1.18
CA CYS A 17 -18.60 19.48 -1.36
C CYS A 17 -18.42 18.62 -2.62
N GLY A 18 -18.65 19.23 -3.78
CA GLY A 18 -18.45 18.59 -5.07
C GLY A 18 -16.99 18.18 -5.25
N TYR A 19 -16.79 17.00 -5.84
CA TYR A 19 -15.48 16.51 -6.27
C TYR A 19 -15.38 16.64 -7.77
N ASP A 20 -14.20 16.97 -8.25
CA ASP A 20 -13.89 17.05 -9.68
C ASP A 20 -13.54 15.66 -10.24
N ALA A 21 -13.03 14.77 -9.37
CA ALA A 21 -12.64 13.41 -9.74
C ALA A 21 -12.93 12.41 -8.61
N ILE A 22 -13.28 11.18 -9.01
CA ILE A 22 -13.43 10.04 -8.09
C ILE A 22 -12.41 8.98 -8.49
N VAL A 23 -11.64 8.51 -7.51
CA VAL A 23 -10.71 7.38 -7.66
C VAL A 23 -11.24 6.21 -6.85
N VAL A 24 -11.34 5.05 -7.50
CA VAL A 24 -11.83 3.81 -6.88
C VAL A 24 -10.66 2.88 -6.64
N GLY A 25 -10.43 2.53 -5.37
CA GLY A 25 -9.35 1.69 -4.89
C GLY A 25 -8.09 2.49 -4.52
N SER A 26 -7.49 2.13 -3.38
CA SER A 26 -6.38 2.85 -2.77
C SER A 26 -5.01 2.16 -2.91
N GLY A 27 -4.90 1.20 -3.83
CA GLY A 27 -3.63 0.56 -4.18
C GLY A 27 -2.66 1.50 -4.93
N TYR A 28 -1.59 0.96 -5.54
CA TYR A 28 -0.57 1.77 -6.22
C TYR A 28 -1.15 2.73 -7.28
N GLY A 29 -1.92 2.22 -8.25
CA GLY A 29 -2.48 3.07 -9.31
C GLY A 29 -3.41 4.17 -8.77
N GLY A 30 -4.35 3.81 -7.89
CA GLY A 30 -5.29 4.77 -7.32
C GLY A 30 -4.64 5.80 -6.40
N SER A 31 -3.71 5.38 -5.54
CA SER A 31 -2.98 6.30 -4.65
C SER A 31 -2.10 7.27 -5.43
N VAL A 32 -1.41 6.83 -6.48
CA VAL A 32 -0.62 7.70 -7.36
C VAL A 32 -1.53 8.68 -8.11
N ALA A 33 -2.59 8.19 -8.74
CA ALA A 33 -3.52 9.02 -9.50
C ALA A 33 -4.17 10.09 -8.62
N ALA A 34 -4.68 9.69 -7.46
CA ALA A 34 -5.26 10.61 -6.49
C ALA A 34 -4.21 11.62 -6.01
N CYS A 35 -3.00 11.17 -5.70
CA CYS A 35 -1.91 12.04 -5.27
C CYS A 35 -1.59 13.12 -6.31
N ARG A 36 -1.39 12.73 -7.59
CA ARG A 36 -1.02 13.66 -8.66
C ARG A 36 -2.14 14.62 -9.00
N MET A 37 -3.39 14.15 -9.10
CA MET A 37 -4.54 15.01 -9.34
C MET A 37 -4.73 16.04 -8.21
N SER A 38 -4.63 15.59 -6.96
CA SER A 38 -4.69 16.46 -5.79
C SER A 38 -3.57 17.52 -5.77
N LEU A 39 -2.33 17.15 -6.11
CA LEU A 39 -1.22 18.11 -6.24
C LEU A 39 -1.42 19.11 -7.38
N ALA A 40 -2.21 18.75 -8.40
CA ALA A 40 -2.62 19.65 -9.48
C ALA A 40 -3.83 20.54 -9.11
N GLY A 41 -4.31 20.48 -7.86
CA GLY A 41 -5.44 21.28 -7.38
C GLY A 41 -6.84 20.69 -7.69
N ILE A 42 -6.91 19.46 -8.20
CA ILE A 42 -8.18 18.77 -8.48
C ILE A 42 -8.77 18.24 -7.16
N LYS A 43 -10.06 18.49 -6.91
CA LYS A 43 -10.75 17.94 -5.72
C LYS A 43 -11.04 16.46 -5.93
N VAL A 44 -10.20 15.61 -5.34
CA VAL A 44 -10.32 14.15 -5.49
C VAL A 44 -11.08 13.52 -4.31
N CYS A 45 -12.03 12.65 -4.63
CA CYS A 45 -12.60 11.68 -3.71
C CYS A 45 -11.98 10.30 -3.95
N LEU A 46 -11.23 9.78 -2.98
CA LEU A 46 -10.68 8.42 -3.03
C LEU A 46 -11.59 7.48 -2.23
N ILE A 47 -12.10 6.43 -2.88
CA ILE A 47 -13.01 5.45 -2.29
C ILE A 47 -12.30 4.10 -2.17
N GLU A 48 -12.35 3.50 -0.98
CA GLU A 48 -11.78 2.19 -0.70
C GLU A 48 -12.84 1.24 -0.08
N LYS A 49 -12.87 -0.02 -0.55
CA LYS A 49 -13.78 -1.08 -0.06
C LYS A 49 -13.35 -1.61 1.30
N GLY A 50 -12.05 -1.66 1.56
CA GLY A 50 -11.50 -2.18 2.81
C GLY A 50 -11.43 -1.13 3.93
N ARG A 51 -11.10 -1.61 5.12
CA ARG A 51 -10.85 -0.75 6.29
C ARG A 51 -9.42 -0.20 6.29
N ARG A 52 -9.15 0.74 7.20
CA ARG A 52 -7.77 1.09 7.56
C ARG A 52 -7.21 0.02 8.50
N TRP A 53 -6.09 -0.59 8.12
CA TRP A 53 -5.36 -1.55 8.94
C TRP A 53 -4.24 -0.82 9.70
N LYS A 54 -4.13 -1.06 11.01
CA LYS A 54 -3.00 -0.59 11.83
C LYS A 54 -1.98 -1.70 12.02
N ALA A 55 -0.81 -1.35 12.54
CA ALA A 55 0.26 -2.31 12.78
C ALA A 55 -0.23 -3.49 13.66
N GLU A 56 -0.95 -3.20 14.72
CA GLU A 56 -1.53 -4.20 15.62
C GLU A 56 -2.64 -5.09 15.00
N ASP A 57 -3.22 -4.67 13.88
CA ASP A 57 -4.27 -5.44 13.20
C ASP A 57 -3.70 -6.57 12.31
N PHE A 58 -2.42 -6.51 11.94
CA PHE A 58 -1.86 -7.46 10.98
C PHE A 58 -1.65 -8.84 11.61
N PRO A 59 -2.08 -9.92 10.91
CA PRO A 59 -1.94 -11.27 11.43
C PRO A 59 -0.46 -11.69 11.49
N THR A 60 -0.06 -12.31 12.61
CA THR A 60 1.32 -12.73 12.89
C THR A 60 1.50 -14.25 12.97
N ASP A 61 0.42 -15.01 12.80
CA ASP A 61 0.40 -16.46 12.88
C ASP A 61 -0.62 -17.05 11.89
N ALA A 62 -0.48 -18.33 11.58
CA ALA A 62 -1.26 -19.00 10.53
C ALA A 62 -2.78 -18.97 10.81
N MET A 63 -3.20 -19.15 12.07
CA MET A 63 -4.62 -19.13 12.43
C MET A 63 -5.22 -17.74 12.20
N LYS A 64 -4.49 -16.68 12.59
CA LYS A 64 -4.93 -15.30 12.32
C LYS A 64 -4.94 -14.98 10.83
N ILE A 65 -3.96 -15.45 10.06
CA ILE A 65 -3.96 -15.28 8.60
C ILE A 65 -5.22 -15.89 8.01
N MET A 66 -5.56 -17.14 8.38
CA MET A 66 -6.78 -17.80 7.93
C MET A 66 -8.06 -17.02 8.31
N SER A 67 -8.10 -16.43 9.51
CA SER A 67 -9.24 -15.58 9.92
C SER A 67 -9.34 -14.26 9.13
N ALA A 68 -8.22 -13.82 8.53
CA ALA A 68 -8.12 -12.61 7.72
C ALA A 68 -8.24 -12.90 6.21
N VAL A 69 -8.67 -14.10 5.82
CA VAL A 69 -8.93 -14.49 4.43
C VAL A 69 -10.43 -14.54 4.17
N ARG A 70 -10.82 -13.98 3.03
CA ARG A 70 -12.10 -14.20 2.38
C ARG A 70 -11.87 -14.95 1.09
N MET A 71 -12.57 -16.05 0.89
CA MET A 71 -12.57 -16.81 -0.35
C MET A 71 -13.91 -16.61 -1.05
N GLU A 72 -13.86 -16.24 -2.32
CA GLU A 72 -15.03 -16.14 -3.19
C GLU A 72 -14.84 -17.07 -4.39
N ASN A 73 -15.70 -18.07 -4.50
CA ASN A 73 -15.78 -18.94 -5.66
C ASN A 73 -16.99 -18.51 -6.50
N GLN A 74 -16.72 -17.86 -7.63
CA GLN A 74 -17.77 -17.33 -8.51
C GLN A 74 -18.56 -18.44 -9.22
N ASN A 75 -17.92 -19.58 -9.51
CA ASN A 75 -18.56 -20.71 -10.19
C ASN A 75 -19.66 -21.35 -9.32
N LEU A 76 -19.46 -21.38 -8.00
CA LEU A 76 -20.41 -21.95 -7.04
C LEU A 76 -21.28 -20.90 -6.33
N GLY A 77 -20.95 -19.61 -6.46
CA GLY A 77 -21.63 -18.52 -5.74
C GLY A 77 -21.43 -18.56 -4.22
N ILE A 78 -20.42 -19.29 -3.74
CA ILE A 78 -20.14 -19.48 -2.32
C ILE A 78 -19.03 -18.52 -1.89
N SER A 79 -19.22 -17.87 -0.73
CA SER A 79 -18.17 -17.06 -0.10
C SER A 79 -17.94 -17.44 1.35
N PHE A 80 -16.67 -17.57 1.73
CA PHE A 80 -16.24 -17.86 3.10
C PHE A 80 -15.41 -16.70 3.66
N GLY A 81 -15.51 -16.48 4.96
CA GLY A 81 -14.74 -15.44 5.66
C GLY A 81 -15.33 -14.02 5.57
N PRO A 82 -14.79 -13.08 6.37
CA PRO A 82 -15.36 -11.74 6.53
C PRO A 82 -15.34 -10.91 5.23
N LYS A 83 -16.43 -10.18 4.93
CA LYS A 83 -16.56 -9.35 3.70
C LYS A 83 -15.39 -8.37 3.49
N HIS A 84 -14.88 -7.80 4.57
CA HIS A 84 -13.79 -6.83 4.57
C HIS A 84 -12.47 -7.43 5.09
N ALA A 85 -12.28 -8.74 4.98
CA ALA A 85 -11.04 -9.43 5.33
C ALA A 85 -9.85 -8.90 4.53
N LEU A 86 -8.66 -8.93 5.13
CA LEU A 86 -7.43 -8.39 4.55
C LEU A 86 -7.12 -9.02 3.20
N PHE A 87 -7.21 -10.35 3.10
CA PHE A 87 -7.01 -11.10 1.87
C PHE A 87 -8.35 -11.44 1.24
N GLN A 88 -8.50 -11.11 -0.04
CA GLN A 88 -9.61 -11.50 -0.88
C GLN A 88 -9.05 -12.45 -1.93
N VAL A 89 -9.51 -13.69 -1.90
CA VAL A 89 -9.08 -14.76 -2.78
C VAL A 89 -10.20 -15.03 -3.76
N TYR A 90 -9.91 -14.78 -5.03
CA TYR A 90 -10.81 -15.02 -6.15
C TYR A 90 -10.33 -16.27 -6.89
N GLU A 91 -11.18 -17.29 -6.90
CA GLU A 91 -10.93 -18.51 -7.65
C GLU A 91 -11.71 -18.45 -8.98
N GLN A 92 -11.00 -18.61 -10.09
CA GLN A 92 -11.58 -18.68 -11.42
C GLN A 92 -10.90 -19.81 -12.21
N ASN A 93 -11.60 -20.95 -12.30
CA ASN A 93 -11.14 -22.17 -12.97
C ASN A 93 -9.79 -22.67 -12.41
N ASP A 94 -8.73 -22.61 -13.22
CA ASP A 94 -7.36 -23.01 -12.89
C ASP A 94 -6.50 -21.87 -12.35
N SER A 95 -7.11 -20.70 -12.07
CA SER A 95 -6.42 -19.51 -11.59
C SER A 95 -6.96 -19.04 -10.24
N LEU A 96 -6.04 -18.57 -9.39
CA LEU A 96 -6.35 -17.99 -8.09
C LEU A 96 -5.66 -16.63 -7.97
N ALA A 97 -6.46 -15.59 -7.73
CA ALA A 97 -5.97 -14.24 -7.50
C ALA A 97 -6.19 -13.86 -6.03
N ALA A 98 -5.10 -13.67 -5.29
CA ALA A 98 -5.13 -13.12 -3.95
C ALA A 98 -4.81 -11.61 -3.99
N VAL A 99 -5.73 -10.79 -3.51
CA VAL A 99 -5.57 -9.32 -3.43
C VAL A 99 -5.84 -8.83 -2.01
N ALA A 100 -5.24 -7.70 -1.64
CA ALA A 100 -5.55 -7.07 -0.36
C ALA A 100 -6.75 -6.11 -0.44
N CYS A 101 -7.56 -6.12 0.60
CA CYS A 101 -8.70 -5.23 0.81
C CYS A 101 -8.44 -4.35 2.03
N GLY A 102 -8.12 -3.09 1.79
CA GLY A 102 -7.76 -2.14 2.84
C GLY A 102 -7.22 -0.85 2.27
N LEU A 103 -7.20 0.22 3.08
CA LEU A 103 -6.56 1.48 2.72
C LEU A 103 -5.07 1.23 2.45
N GLY A 104 -4.67 1.31 1.18
CA GLY A 104 -3.32 0.97 0.69
C GLY A 104 -3.29 -0.25 -0.25
N GLY A 105 -4.36 -1.04 -0.30
CA GLY A 105 -4.51 -2.21 -1.17
C GLY A 105 -3.35 -3.21 -1.05
N GLY A 106 -2.89 -3.73 -2.20
CA GLY A 106 -1.79 -4.71 -2.28
C GLY A 106 -0.48 -4.28 -1.62
N SER A 107 -0.24 -2.98 -1.45
CA SER A 107 0.97 -2.48 -0.77
C SER A 107 1.02 -2.89 0.71
N LEU A 108 -0.12 -3.16 1.34
CA LEU A 108 -0.19 -3.63 2.72
C LEU A 108 0.45 -5.02 2.86
N VAL A 109 0.24 -5.91 1.88
CA VAL A 109 0.56 -7.35 1.98
C VAL A 109 1.55 -7.89 0.94
N ASN A 110 2.11 -7.07 0.06
CA ASN A 110 3.19 -7.53 -0.82
C ASN A 110 4.53 -7.71 -0.08
N ALA A 111 5.58 -8.19 -0.73
CA ALA A 111 6.90 -8.28 -0.08
C ALA A 111 7.63 -6.93 0.02
N GLY A 112 7.07 -5.84 -0.52
CA GLY A 112 7.73 -4.54 -0.62
C GLY A 112 8.89 -4.51 -1.61
N VAL A 113 9.05 -5.54 -2.45
CA VAL A 113 10.12 -5.66 -3.45
C VAL A 113 9.97 -4.60 -4.53
N MET A 114 11.06 -3.91 -4.83
CA MET A 114 11.15 -2.83 -5.80
C MET A 114 12.17 -3.20 -6.85
N MET A 115 11.68 -3.63 -8.01
CA MET A 115 12.47 -4.02 -9.17
C MET A 115 12.26 -3.02 -10.29
N THR A 116 13.36 -2.55 -10.89
CA THR A 116 13.31 -1.73 -12.10
C THR A 116 12.77 -2.56 -13.25
N THR A 117 11.97 -1.96 -14.12
CA THR A 117 11.44 -2.68 -15.29
C THR A 117 12.58 -2.99 -16.26
N PRO A 118 12.82 -4.27 -16.64
CA PRO A 118 13.88 -4.59 -17.59
C PRO A 118 13.69 -3.86 -18.92
N VAL A 119 14.78 -3.37 -19.52
CA VAL A 119 14.74 -2.61 -20.79
C VAL A 119 13.99 -3.38 -21.89
N ARG A 120 14.15 -4.71 -21.94
CA ARG A 120 13.42 -5.59 -22.87
C ARG A 120 11.90 -5.54 -22.69
N ALA A 121 11.42 -5.46 -21.44
CA ALA A 121 9.99 -5.36 -21.16
C ALA A 121 9.48 -3.94 -21.45
N ARG A 122 10.26 -2.92 -21.04
CA ARG A 122 9.94 -1.50 -21.22
C ARG A 122 9.82 -1.10 -22.70
N ARG A 123 10.76 -1.54 -23.53
CA ARG A 123 10.82 -1.21 -24.97
C ARG A 123 10.15 -2.26 -25.86
N ASN A 124 9.28 -3.10 -25.29
CA ASN A 124 8.54 -4.07 -26.08
C ASN A 124 7.55 -3.34 -27.01
N ALA A 125 7.59 -3.66 -28.30
CA ALA A 125 6.73 -3.03 -29.32
C ALA A 125 5.22 -3.23 -29.09
N LYS A 126 4.82 -4.15 -28.20
CA LYS A 126 3.43 -4.34 -27.78
C LYS A 126 2.91 -3.20 -26.88
N TRP A 127 3.79 -2.41 -26.28
CA TRP A 127 3.38 -1.23 -25.51
C TRP A 127 3.16 -0.01 -26.41
N PRO A 128 2.23 0.90 -26.06
CA PRO A 128 2.10 2.19 -26.72
C PRO A 128 3.42 2.95 -26.70
N LYS A 129 3.72 3.71 -27.76
CA LYS A 129 5.00 4.44 -27.86
C LYS A 129 5.14 5.51 -26.77
N GLU A 130 4.01 6.05 -26.33
CA GLU A 130 3.91 7.07 -25.28
C GLU A 130 4.34 6.54 -23.91
N TRP A 131 4.32 5.22 -23.69
CA TRP A 131 4.67 4.57 -22.43
C TRP A 131 6.10 4.88 -21.97
N ASP A 132 7.07 4.95 -22.89
CA ASP A 132 8.49 5.16 -22.55
C ASP A 132 8.87 6.65 -22.45
N ARG A 133 7.97 7.58 -22.81
CA ARG A 133 8.32 9.01 -23.00
C ARG A 133 8.91 9.65 -21.75
N ASP A 134 8.25 9.46 -20.61
CA ASP A 134 8.61 10.08 -19.33
C ASP A 134 9.04 9.04 -18.29
N TRP A 135 9.50 7.86 -18.76
CA TRP A 135 9.75 6.70 -17.91
C TRP A 135 10.71 7.00 -16.77
N ASP A 136 11.89 7.52 -17.09
CA ASP A 136 12.97 7.71 -16.11
C ASP A 136 12.57 8.76 -15.05
N ILE A 137 11.77 9.76 -15.44
CA ILE A 137 11.20 10.77 -14.52
C ILE A 137 10.18 10.10 -13.58
N CYS A 138 9.29 9.28 -14.12
CA CYS A 138 8.27 8.57 -13.34
C CYS A 138 8.90 7.57 -12.38
N GLU A 139 9.89 6.80 -12.83
CA GLU A 139 10.62 5.83 -12.02
C GLU A 139 11.40 6.50 -10.89
N ALA A 140 12.12 7.59 -11.17
CA ALA A 140 12.82 8.36 -10.15
C ALA A 140 11.84 8.94 -9.11
N SER A 141 10.72 9.50 -9.56
CA SER A 141 9.71 10.04 -8.65
C SER A 141 9.06 8.96 -7.78
N ALA A 142 8.77 7.79 -8.35
CA ALA A 142 8.26 6.65 -7.60
C ALA A 142 9.28 6.14 -6.58
N ALA A 143 10.56 6.06 -6.95
CA ALA A 143 11.63 5.61 -6.06
C ALA A 143 11.78 6.49 -4.81
N VAL A 144 11.63 7.81 -4.96
CA VAL A 144 11.66 8.77 -3.85
C VAL A 144 10.47 8.60 -2.91
N ILE A 145 9.24 8.58 -3.44
CA ILE A 145 8.02 8.50 -2.61
C ILE A 145 7.90 7.13 -1.92
N LEU A 146 8.27 6.05 -2.64
CA LEU A 146 8.33 4.70 -2.08
C LEU A 146 9.55 4.46 -1.18
N ARG A 147 10.46 5.44 -1.05
CA ARG A 147 11.68 5.33 -0.23
C ARG A 147 12.41 4.01 -0.50
N VAL A 148 12.74 3.78 -1.75
CA VAL A 148 13.38 2.53 -2.19
C VAL A 148 14.77 2.42 -1.57
N GLN A 149 14.98 1.43 -0.71
CA GLN A 149 16.22 1.21 0.03
C GLN A 149 16.85 -0.13 -0.32
N SER A 150 18.18 -0.16 -0.39
CA SER A 150 18.93 -1.42 -0.37
C SER A 150 18.76 -2.09 0.99
N ILE A 151 18.78 -3.41 1.02
CA ILE A 151 18.61 -4.19 2.25
C ILE A 151 19.93 -4.15 3.05
N PRO A 152 19.97 -3.53 4.26
CA PRO A 152 21.21 -3.44 5.04
C PRO A 152 21.41 -4.63 5.99
N VAL A 153 20.42 -5.52 6.09
CA VAL A 153 20.39 -6.64 7.03
C VAL A 153 20.35 -7.97 6.29
N LYS A 154 21.06 -8.97 6.80
CA LYS A 154 20.89 -10.34 6.31
C LYS A 154 19.74 -11.00 7.07
N PHE A 155 18.65 -11.30 6.36
CA PHE A 155 17.52 -12.01 6.97
C PHE A 155 17.92 -13.44 7.35
N PRO A 156 17.40 -14.02 8.47
CA PRO A 156 17.71 -15.38 8.88
C PRO A 156 17.47 -16.42 7.78
N ILE A 157 16.36 -16.27 7.04
CA ILE A 157 16.00 -17.15 5.93
C ILE A 157 17.01 -17.09 4.78
N ALA A 158 17.66 -15.95 4.54
CA ALA A 158 18.66 -15.81 3.49
C ALA A 158 19.92 -16.64 3.78
N LYS A 159 20.22 -16.95 5.05
CA LYS A 159 21.29 -17.88 5.39
C LYS A 159 20.92 -19.31 4.99
N VAL A 160 19.72 -19.76 5.37
CA VAL A 160 19.23 -21.11 5.06
C VAL A 160 19.04 -21.31 3.56
N MET A 161 18.44 -20.34 2.86
CA MET A 161 18.27 -20.41 1.41
C MET A 161 19.62 -20.49 0.69
N ARG A 162 20.64 -19.77 1.17
CA ARG A 162 21.99 -19.86 0.61
C ARG A 162 22.58 -21.26 0.73
N GLU A 163 22.45 -21.88 1.90
CA GLU A 163 22.90 -23.26 2.16
C GLU A 163 22.16 -24.28 1.26
N ILE A 164 20.90 -24.00 0.89
CA ILE A 164 20.13 -24.84 -0.04
C ILE A 164 20.58 -24.63 -1.50
N THR A 165 20.92 -23.39 -1.88
CA THR A 165 21.33 -23.03 -3.25
C THR A 165 22.82 -23.26 -3.54
N GLU A 166 23.62 -23.69 -2.54
CA GLU A 166 25.03 -24.05 -2.74
C GLU A 166 25.13 -25.24 -3.72
N GLY A 167 25.23 -24.93 -5.02
CA GLY A 167 25.28 -25.90 -6.12
C GLY A 167 24.57 -25.44 -7.39
N GLU A 168 23.66 -24.46 -7.31
CA GLU A 168 22.93 -23.92 -8.46
C GLU A 168 23.60 -22.62 -8.93
N THR A 169 24.27 -22.69 -10.09
CA THR A 169 24.95 -21.57 -10.77
C THR A 169 23.97 -20.61 -11.45
N GLU A 170 22.88 -20.22 -10.79
CA GLU A 170 22.18 -19.00 -11.19
C GLU A 170 22.74 -17.85 -10.36
N GLU A 171 23.15 -16.76 -11.03
CA GLU A 171 23.61 -15.54 -10.37
C GLU A 171 22.60 -15.10 -9.33
N ILE A 172 22.87 -15.43 -8.06
CA ILE A 172 22.05 -14.99 -6.94
C ILE A 172 22.13 -13.47 -6.94
N CYS A 173 21.01 -12.83 -7.29
CA CYS A 173 20.86 -11.39 -7.38
C CYS A 173 20.79 -10.73 -5.98
N ASP A 174 21.65 -11.20 -5.06
CA ASP A 174 21.71 -10.81 -3.64
C ASP A 174 22.02 -9.30 -3.49
N SER A 175 22.67 -8.68 -4.47
CA SER A 175 23.15 -7.29 -4.39
C SER A 175 22.22 -6.23 -5.01
N LEU A 176 21.13 -6.62 -5.69
CA LEU A 176 20.27 -5.69 -6.44
C LEU A 176 18.83 -5.55 -5.90
N LEU A 177 18.41 -6.42 -4.98
CA LEU A 177 17.06 -6.36 -4.42
C LEU A 177 16.91 -5.12 -3.52
N LYS A 178 16.01 -4.24 -3.91
CA LYS A 178 15.61 -3.07 -3.10
C LYS A 178 14.21 -3.27 -2.56
N LEU A 179 13.96 -2.71 -1.38
CA LEU A 179 12.67 -2.78 -0.71
C LEU A 179 12.12 -1.39 -0.37
N SER A 180 10.80 -1.29 -0.32
CA SER A 180 10.05 -0.13 0.21
C SER A 180 9.75 -0.36 1.69
N MET A 181 10.80 -0.30 2.50
CA MET A 181 10.80 -0.53 3.95
C MET A 181 11.66 0.53 4.61
N ASN A 182 11.33 0.91 5.84
CA ASN A 182 12.17 1.80 6.64
C ASN A 182 13.24 0.99 7.37
N PHE A 183 14.49 1.05 6.94
CA PHE A 183 15.62 0.43 7.64
C PHE A 183 16.37 1.39 8.58
N HIS A 184 15.87 2.61 8.80
CA HIS A 184 16.54 3.64 9.61
C HIS A 184 17.98 3.93 9.16
N VAL A 185 18.20 3.94 7.84
CA VAL A 185 19.37 4.58 7.25
C VAL A 185 19.14 6.09 7.39
N GLU A 186 20.10 6.83 7.95
CA GLU A 186 19.99 8.28 8.17
C GLU A 186 19.43 8.98 6.93
N ASP A 187 18.31 9.70 7.10
CA ASP A 187 17.76 10.49 6.01
C ASP A 187 18.74 11.64 5.70
N PRO A 188 19.11 11.89 4.43
CA PRO A 188 19.78 13.14 4.09
C PRO A 188 18.91 14.32 4.55
N PRO A 189 19.51 15.43 5.04
CA PRO A 189 18.82 16.47 5.83
C PRO A 189 17.85 17.36 5.04
N SER A 190 17.32 16.91 3.91
CA SER A 190 16.43 17.67 3.05
C SER A 190 15.25 16.83 2.59
N ASN A 191 14.15 16.82 3.36
CA ASN A 191 12.80 16.93 2.79
C ASN A 191 11.80 17.24 3.91
N SER A 192 11.21 18.43 3.79
CA SER A 192 10.41 19.16 4.78
C SER A 192 8.95 18.68 4.89
N MET A 193 8.68 17.37 4.78
CA MET A 193 7.38 16.81 5.16
C MET A 193 7.59 15.95 6.39
N LYS A 194 7.06 16.39 7.55
CA LYS A 194 6.95 15.55 8.75
C LYS A 194 6.03 14.38 8.43
N LEU A 195 6.57 13.36 7.76
CA LEU A 195 5.95 12.06 7.65
C LEU A 195 5.77 11.48 9.05
N GLN A 196 4.72 10.70 9.28
CA GLN A 196 4.61 9.92 10.50
C GLN A 196 5.92 9.15 10.71
N GLN A 197 6.46 9.24 11.92
CA GLN A 197 7.69 8.58 12.29
C GLN A 197 7.45 7.07 12.24
N MET A 198 7.75 6.45 11.09
CA MET A 198 7.70 5.01 10.91
C MET A 198 8.80 4.36 11.76
N SER A 199 8.50 3.24 12.39
CA SER A 199 9.51 2.44 13.07
C SER A 199 10.48 1.80 12.06
N SER A 200 11.65 1.38 12.57
CA SER A 200 12.63 0.63 11.79
C SER A 200 12.21 -0.84 11.58
N CYS A 201 12.58 -1.42 10.45
CA CYS A 201 12.35 -2.83 10.16
C CYS A 201 13.16 -3.72 11.11
N LEU A 202 12.46 -4.60 11.84
CA LEU A 202 13.05 -5.55 12.78
C LEU A 202 13.38 -6.91 12.14
N ALA A 203 13.34 -7.00 10.81
CA ALA A 203 13.54 -8.24 10.05
C ALA A 203 12.63 -9.42 10.48
N CYS A 204 11.40 -9.12 10.94
CA CYS A 204 10.46 -10.12 11.48
C CYS A 204 9.88 -11.13 10.47
N GLY A 205 10.03 -10.91 9.15
CA GLY A 205 9.54 -11.83 8.11
C GLY A 205 8.03 -11.76 7.81
N ASN A 206 7.26 -10.89 8.47
CA ASN A 206 5.80 -10.83 8.31
C ASN A 206 5.30 -10.04 7.07
N CYS A 207 6.19 -9.69 6.13
CA CYS A 207 5.92 -8.69 5.08
C CYS A 207 4.67 -9.00 4.24
N ILE A 208 4.43 -10.28 3.94
CA ILE A 208 3.33 -10.75 3.10
C ILE A 208 1.99 -10.82 3.83
N ALA A 209 2.01 -10.73 5.16
CA ALA A 209 0.84 -10.68 6.03
C ALA A 209 0.54 -9.24 6.52
N GLY A 210 1.37 -8.27 6.11
CA GLY A 210 1.39 -6.91 6.61
C GLY A 210 2.34 -6.74 7.79
N CYS A 211 2.93 -5.54 7.92
CA CYS A 211 4.01 -5.32 8.89
C CYS A 211 3.44 -4.94 10.27
N PRO A 212 3.63 -5.78 11.31
CA PRO A 212 3.09 -5.50 12.64
C PRO A 212 3.92 -4.48 13.44
N HIS A 213 5.02 -4.01 12.87
CA HIS A 213 5.93 -3.06 13.51
C HIS A 213 5.97 -1.71 12.79
N ASP A 214 5.00 -1.43 11.91
CA ASP A 214 4.88 -0.13 11.23
C ASP A 214 6.02 0.24 10.26
N ALA A 215 6.99 -0.65 10.01
CA ALA A 215 8.18 -0.36 9.21
C ALA A 215 7.98 -0.38 7.68
N LYS A 216 6.89 -0.94 7.19
CA LYS A 216 6.62 -1.05 5.75
C LYS A 216 6.07 0.25 5.18
N ASN A 217 6.68 0.76 4.11
CA ASN A 217 6.27 1.99 3.45
C ASN A 217 5.17 1.70 2.41
N SER A 218 3.99 1.35 2.91
CA SER A 218 2.78 1.08 2.11
C SER A 218 2.10 2.39 1.65
N THR A 219 1.20 2.30 0.66
CA THR A 219 0.65 3.50 -0.01
C THR A 219 -0.24 4.36 0.87
N ASP A 220 -0.78 3.81 1.96
CA ASP A 220 -1.46 4.53 3.03
C ASP A 220 -0.53 5.48 3.80
N LYS A 221 0.78 5.19 3.82
CA LYS A 221 1.82 5.97 4.53
C LYS A 221 2.65 6.87 3.64
N ASN A 222 2.64 6.66 2.33
CA ASN A 222 3.34 7.53 1.36
C ASN A 222 2.37 8.39 0.53
N TYR A 223 1.97 7.96 -0.66
CA TYR A 223 1.13 8.70 -1.60
C TYR A 223 -0.15 9.23 -0.94
N ILE A 224 -0.91 8.38 -0.23
CA ILE A 224 -2.17 8.78 0.39
C ILE A 224 -1.91 9.78 1.51
N LEU A 225 -0.95 9.51 2.40
CA LEU A 225 -0.62 10.39 3.51
C LEU A 225 -0.18 11.78 3.01
N SER A 226 0.62 11.83 1.94
CA SER A 226 1.15 13.08 1.39
C SER A 226 0.07 14.07 0.97
N VAL A 227 -1.06 13.57 0.43
CA VAL A 227 -2.16 14.43 -0.03
C VAL A 227 -3.25 14.67 1.00
N VAL A 228 -3.41 13.74 1.95
CA VAL A 228 -4.26 13.98 3.13
C VAL A 228 -3.68 15.10 3.98
N GLN A 229 -2.36 15.11 4.23
CA GLN A 229 -1.70 16.17 5.02
C GLN A 229 -1.79 17.54 4.34
N ALA A 230 -1.86 17.57 3.01
CA ALA A 230 -1.95 18.80 2.24
C ALA A 230 -3.40 19.29 2.01
N ASN A 231 -4.40 18.64 2.62
CA ASN A 231 -5.84 18.93 2.49
C ASN A 231 -6.38 18.88 1.04
N PHE A 232 -5.70 18.19 0.14
CA PHE A 232 -6.08 18.13 -1.28
C PHE A 232 -6.94 16.92 -1.64
N MET A 233 -7.22 16.03 -0.69
CA MET A 233 -7.97 14.80 -0.94
C MET A 233 -8.92 14.49 0.21
N LEU A 234 -10.14 14.09 -0.14
CA LEU A 234 -11.03 13.44 0.80
C LEU A 234 -10.93 11.92 0.65
N LEU A 235 -10.81 11.25 1.80
CA LEU A 235 -10.83 9.79 1.87
C LEU A 235 -12.18 9.28 2.37
N LEU A 236 -12.78 8.36 1.60
CA LEU A 236 -13.98 7.63 1.96
C LEU A 236 -13.67 6.13 2.08
N LEU A 237 -13.91 5.57 3.27
CA LEU A 237 -13.83 4.12 3.50
C LEU A 237 -15.25 3.55 3.52
N SER A 238 -15.54 2.56 2.69
CA SER A 238 -16.83 1.87 2.70
C SER A 238 -16.73 0.62 3.57
N ILE A 239 -17.32 0.64 4.76
CA ILE A 239 -17.43 -0.54 5.63
C ILE A 239 -18.91 -0.84 5.83
N ASP A 240 -19.38 -2.00 5.38
CA ASP A 240 -20.76 -2.47 5.52
C ASP A 240 -21.83 -1.45 5.06
N GLY A 241 -21.55 -0.74 3.96
CA GLY A 241 -22.46 0.28 3.41
C GLY A 241 -22.45 1.61 4.16
N LYS A 242 -21.65 1.75 5.23
CA LYS A 242 -21.37 3.02 5.88
C LYS A 242 -20.10 3.62 5.29
N ILE A 243 -20.25 4.84 4.78
CA ILE A 243 -19.12 5.66 4.35
C ILE A 243 -18.52 6.30 5.61
N LEU A 244 -17.36 5.80 6.04
CA LEU A 244 -16.54 6.47 7.04
C LEU A 244 -15.82 7.63 6.36
N TYR A 245 -16.16 8.82 6.82
CA TYR A 245 -15.59 10.07 6.37
C TYR A 245 -14.33 10.39 7.17
N LEU A 246 -13.19 10.50 6.49
CA LEU A 246 -11.99 11.08 7.07
C LEU A 246 -11.72 12.43 6.40
N ARG A 247 -12.43 13.50 6.81
CA ARG A 247 -11.81 14.84 6.75
C ARG A 247 -10.77 14.83 7.85
N VAL A 248 -9.51 14.95 7.47
CA VAL A 248 -8.52 15.46 8.41
C VAL A 248 -8.83 16.96 8.54
N LYS A 249 -9.76 17.32 9.44
CA LYS A 249 -9.88 18.71 9.92
C LYS A 249 -8.59 18.99 10.69
N MET A 250 -7.66 19.72 10.10
CA MET A 250 -6.63 20.37 10.92
C MET A 250 -7.28 21.48 11.72
N PHE A 251 -7.04 21.45 13.03
CA PHE A 251 -7.18 22.61 13.91
C PHE A 251 -6.63 23.84 13.20
N HIS A 252 -7.50 24.83 12.95
CA HIS A 252 -7.01 26.19 12.81
C HIS A 252 -6.35 26.58 14.13
N ARG A 253 -5.22 27.28 14.01
CA ARG A 253 -4.52 27.92 15.13
C ARG A 253 -5.47 28.76 15.97
#